data_AF-A0A966Z5S5-F1
#
_entry.id   AF-A0A966Z5S5-F1
#
_cell.length_a   1.000
_cell.length_b   1.000
_cell.length_c   1.000
_cell.angle_alpha   90.00
_cell.angle_beta   90.00
_cell.angle_gamma   90.00
#
_symmetry.space_group_name_H-M   'P 1'
#
loop_
_entity.id
_entity.type
_entity.pdbx_description
1 polymer ?
#
loop_
_entity_poly.entity_id
_entity_poly.type
_entity_poly.pdbx_seq_one_letter_code
_entity_poly.pdbx_strand_id
1 'polypeptide(L)'
;MATRRTFLAMAGACCAPAIAAADPRVTREVFLKSPKEGTAVMAAAWYTSAKGTSLLSVETRYSRSDTVDIAYYRTSRDNGRTWSRPTRHKTAERRPEGMLRRHPRTGINEPTTGKFIEFFVQGVLPTDDPLEGMRRWNIFYRVDGKEYQAIQHGQEFGPDHPFPGVHAGRSMVMLGDVSSVPLILKNGTILLPAITTPLTPEGKPYNPTGGYTYTDAIILHARWQNGRLAWTSSGPVKGDPARSTRGMDEPTLAQLHDGRLMMILRGSNDRNPALPAYKWVCFSTDGGFHWSEPKPWTYTSGEAFFSPSASSQLVPHSNGKLYWLGHISATNARGNRPRYPVYVGEVDQTSGLLLRDSLIQIDDRQPDDDEILMLYSLCAREDREDHRINLHMSRLFAFPNAWRGDALLYRIRV
;
A
#
# COMPACT_ATOMS: atom_id res chain seq x y z
N MET A 1 35.89 49.92 -23.66
CA MET A 1 34.76 50.43 -22.85
C MET A 1 33.69 49.34 -22.87
N ALA A 2 33.46 48.48 -21.86
CA ALA A 2 32.95 48.76 -20.50
C ALA A 2 31.73 49.70 -20.56
N THR A 3 30.49 49.34 -20.16
CA THR A 3 29.98 48.98 -18.81
C THR A 3 28.51 48.49 -18.91
N ARG A 4 28.01 47.47 -18.19
CA ARG A 4 27.55 47.38 -16.77
C ARG A 4 26.29 48.22 -16.42
N ARG A 5 25.27 47.52 -15.84
CA ARG A 5 24.36 47.96 -14.74
C ARG A 5 23.26 49.00 -15.14
N THR A 6 21.98 48.98 -14.73
CA THR A 6 21.22 48.31 -13.65
C THR A 6 19.72 48.49 -13.94
N PHE A 7 18.88 47.47 -13.73
CA PHE A 7 17.52 47.66 -13.20
C PHE A 7 17.23 46.50 -12.22
N LEU A 8 17.46 46.78 -10.94
CA LEU A 8 16.85 46.12 -9.77
C LEU A 8 15.31 46.29 -9.85
N ALA A 9 14.44 45.54 -9.20
CA ALA A 9 14.45 44.33 -8.37
C ALA A 9 12.97 44.03 -8.04
N MET A 10 12.70 42.84 -7.49
CA MET A 10 11.42 42.34 -6.96
C MET A 10 10.58 41.50 -7.93
N ALA A 11 10.96 40.22 -8.03
CA ALA A 11 10.01 39.13 -8.12
C ALA A 11 10.68 37.87 -7.52
N GLY A 12 10.21 37.49 -6.33
CA GLY A 12 10.38 36.21 -5.65
C GLY A 12 11.67 35.43 -5.92
N ALA A 13 12.62 35.52 -5.00
CA ALA A 13 13.51 34.40 -4.75
C ALA A 13 12.64 33.17 -4.42
N CYS A 14 12.45 32.29 -5.40
CA CYS A 14 12.10 30.91 -5.13
C CYS A 14 13.25 30.34 -4.30
N CYS A 15 13.11 30.40 -2.98
CA CYS A 15 13.93 29.60 -2.10
C CYS A 15 13.79 28.16 -2.59
N ALA A 16 14.86 27.61 -3.18
CA ALA A 16 15.01 26.17 -3.22
C ALA A 16 14.76 25.68 -1.77
N PRO A 17 13.91 24.66 -1.56
CA PRO A 17 13.65 24.18 -0.22
C PRO A 17 15.01 23.81 0.38
N ALA A 18 15.35 24.45 1.50
CA ALA A 18 16.50 24.05 2.28
C ALA A 18 16.35 22.55 2.55
N ILE A 19 17.41 21.77 2.30
CA ILE A 19 17.44 20.35 2.64
C ILE A 19 17.11 20.26 4.13
N ALA A 20 15.90 19.81 4.45
CA ALA A 20 15.51 19.62 5.84
C ALA A 20 16.53 18.66 6.45
N ALA A 21 17.17 19.08 7.54
CA ALA A 21 18.08 18.21 8.26
C ALA A 21 17.33 16.93 8.64
N ALA A 22 17.99 15.77 8.50
CA ALA A 22 17.39 14.49 8.85
C ALA A 22 16.85 14.55 10.29
N ASP A 23 15.60 14.15 10.47
CA ASP A 23 14.99 14.17 11.80
C ASP A 23 15.71 13.17 12.72
N PRO A 24 16.23 13.59 13.89
CA PRO A 24 16.99 12.72 14.77
C PRO A 24 16.19 11.53 15.32
N ARG A 25 14.86 11.53 15.17
CA ARG A 25 13.98 10.42 15.52
C ARG A 25 13.98 9.30 14.47
N VAL A 26 14.55 9.54 13.29
CA VAL A 26 14.56 8.61 12.16
C VAL A 26 15.98 8.15 11.89
N THR A 27 16.18 6.82 11.93
CA THR A 27 17.42 6.18 11.46
C THR A 27 17.09 5.25 10.31
N ARG A 28 18.02 5.03 9.40
CA ARG A 28 17.85 4.10 8.28
C ARG A 28 19.09 3.27 8.04
N GLU A 29 18.88 2.05 7.57
CA GLU A 29 19.94 1.18 7.08
C GLU A 29 19.52 0.49 5.78
N VAL A 30 20.50 0.01 5.02
CA VAL A 30 20.22 -0.82 3.86
C VAL A 30 19.85 -2.22 4.33
N PHE A 31 18.57 -2.58 4.16
CA PHE A 31 18.10 -3.92 4.49
C PHE A 31 18.51 -4.91 3.40
N LEU A 32 18.25 -4.58 2.14
CA LEU A 32 18.63 -5.39 0.98
C LEU A 32 19.09 -4.49 -0.17
N LYS A 33 20.33 -4.71 -0.62
CA LYS A 33 20.84 -4.07 -1.83
C LYS A 33 20.22 -4.70 -3.07
N SER A 34 19.93 -3.88 -4.06
CA SER A 34 19.70 -4.35 -5.41
C SER A 34 20.90 -5.20 -5.87
N PRO A 35 20.65 -6.41 -6.42
CA PRO A 35 21.73 -7.33 -6.79
C PRO A 35 22.50 -6.88 -8.04
N LYS A 36 21.89 -6.05 -8.89
CA LYS A 36 22.47 -5.55 -10.13
C LYS A 36 21.61 -4.43 -10.73
N GLU A 37 22.18 -3.70 -11.68
CA GLU A 37 21.41 -2.80 -12.55
C GLU A 37 20.26 -3.53 -13.26
N GLY A 38 19.14 -2.84 -13.45
CA GLY A 38 17.92 -3.43 -14.03
C GLY A 38 17.14 -4.31 -13.05
N THR A 39 17.43 -4.27 -11.75
CA THR A 39 16.64 -4.96 -10.72
C THR A 39 16.35 -4.03 -9.54
N ALA A 40 15.08 -3.80 -9.26
CA ALA A 40 14.62 -3.19 -8.02
C ALA A 40 14.28 -4.25 -6.98
N VAL A 41 14.51 -3.93 -5.71
CA VAL A 41 14.16 -4.77 -4.57
C VAL A 41 13.11 -4.08 -3.73
N MET A 42 12.06 -4.80 -3.37
CA MET A 42 11.12 -4.42 -2.31
C MET A 42 11.21 -5.44 -1.19
N ALA A 43 10.91 -5.00 0.02
CA ALA A 43 10.94 -5.85 1.19
C ALA A 43 9.78 -5.54 2.13
N ALA A 44 9.29 -6.56 2.79
CA ALA A 44 8.32 -6.45 3.87
C ALA A 44 8.70 -7.45 4.97
N ALA A 45 8.23 -7.21 6.19
CA ALA A 45 8.40 -8.15 7.30
C ALA A 45 7.23 -8.09 8.29
N TRP A 46 6.77 -9.27 8.72
CA TRP A 46 5.65 -9.42 9.64
C TRP A 46 5.99 -10.38 10.77
N TYR A 47 5.43 -10.13 11.96
CA TYR A 47 5.49 -11.11 13.04
C TYR A 47 4.63 -12.33 12.70
N THR A 48 5.19 -13.52 12.91
CA THR A 48 4.52 -14.78 12.56
C THR A 48 3.76 -15.39 13.73
N SER A 49 3.75 -14.73 14.88
CA SER A 49 3.11 -15.20 16.11
C SER A 49 2.56 -14.03 16.93
N ALA A 50 1.53 -14.28 17.75
CA ALA A 50 0.90 -13.27 18.59
C ALA A 50 1.84 -12.70 19.66
N LYS A 51 2.79 -13.53 20.11
CA LYS A 51 3.81 -13.18 21.11
C LYS A 51 5.20 -13.53 20.60
N GLY A 52 6.23 -12.97 21.23
CA GLY A 52 7.63 -13.18 20.86
C GLY A 52 8.08 -12.32 19.68
N THR A 53 9.23 -12.65 19.08
CA THR A 53 9.90 -11.79 18.10
C THR A 53 10.21 -12.51 16.78
N SER A 54 9.54 -13.64 16.53
CA SER A 54 9.67 -14.36 15.26
C SER A 54 9.08 -13.57 14.10
N LEU A 55 9.89 -13.36 13.07
CA LEU A 55 9.53 -12.58 11.88
C LEU A 55 9.67 -13.45 10.62
N LEU A 56 8.80 -13.19 9.64
CA LEU A 56 8.99 -13.58 8.26
C LEU A 56 9.24 -12.30 7.45
N SER A 57 10.31 -12.28 6.66
CA SER A 57 10.54 -11.26 5.64
C SER A 57 10.36 -11.85 4.25
N VAL A 58 9.74 -11.06 3.39
CA VAL A 58 9.59 -11.33 1.97
C VAL A 58 10.33 -10.25 1.20
N GLU A 59 11.32 -10.67 0.42
CA GLU A 59 12.01 -9.87 -0.60
C GLU A 59 11.36 -10.16 -1.95
N THR A 60 10.99 -9.14 -2.71
CA THR A 60 10.54 -9.26 -4.09
C THR A 60 11.47 -8.50 -5.02
N ARG A 61 11.75 -9.09 -6.19
CA ARG A 61 12.59 -8.48 -7.24
C ARG A 61 11.78 -8.16 -8.47
N TYR A 62 12.06 -7.00 -9.06
CA TYR A 62 11.37 -6.46 -10.22
C TYR A 62 12.39 -5.99 -11.25
N SER A 63 12.24 -6.40 -12.50
CA SER A 63 12.97 -5.86 -13.66
C SER A 63 12.12 -4.90 -14.50
N ARG A 64 10.81 -4.82 -14.20
CA ARG A 64 9.87 -3.90 -14.84
C ARG A 64 8.66 -3.63 -13.93
N SER A 65 7.81 -2.70 -14.34
CA SER A 65 6.65 -2.28 -13.54
C SER A 65 5.68 -3.43 -13.28
N ASP A 66 5.09 -3.40 -12.08
CA ASP A 66 3.91 -4.18 -11.70
C ASP A 66 4.01 -5.70 -11.88
N THR A 67 5.22 -6.26 -11.98
CA THR A 67 5.46 -7.70 -12.08
C THR A 67 6.60 -8.15 -11.18
N VAL A 68 6.33 -9.15 -10.34
CA VAL A 68 7.36 -9.77 -9.50
C VAL A 68 8.06 -10.88 -10.27
N ASP A 69 9.36 -10.76 -10.49
CA ASP A 69 10.15 -11.76 -11.20
C ASP A 69 10.50 -12.96 -10.33
N ILE A 70 10.79 -12.68 -9.05
CA ILE A 70 11.07 -13.70 -8.05
C ILE A 70 10.85 -13.15 -6.63
N ALA A 71 10.49 -14.03 -5.70
CA ALA A 71 10.45 -13.72 -4.27
C ALA A 71 11.44 -14.59 -3.48
N TYR A 72 11.93 -14.05 -2.36
CA TYR A 72 12.76 -14.78 -1.39
C TYR A 72 12.23 -14.60 0.02
N TYR A 73 12.13 -15.70 0.75
CA TYR A 73 11.59 -15.74 2.10
C TYR A 73 12.71 -15.98 3.10
N ARG A 74 12.73 -15.20 4.17
CA ARG A 74 13.67 -15.33 5.29
C ARG A 74 12.90 -15.32 6.60
N THR A 75 13.38 -16.09 7.57
CA THR A 75 12.86 -16.04 8.93
C THR A 75 13.89 -15.47 9.89
N SER A 76 13.41 -14.80 10.92
CA SER A 76 14.21 -14.30 12.03
C SER A 76 13.63 -14.82 13.34
N ARG A 77 14.48 -15.15 14.31
CA ARG A 77 14.07 -15.54 15.68
C ARG A 77 14.48 -14.54 16.76
N ASP A 78 15.14 -13.45 16.37
CA ASP A 78 15.78 -12.47 17.26
C ASP A 78 15.38 -11.03 16.91
N ASN A 79 14.11 -10.85 16.52
CA ASN A 79 13.52 -9.56 16.18
C ASN A 79 14.15 -8.86 14.96
N GLY A 80 14.72 -9.62 14.03
CA GLY A 80 15.24 -9.13 12.75
C GLY A 80 16.70 -8.73 12.81
N ARG A 81 17.41 -9.05 13.90
CA ARG A 81 18.86 -8.85 14.02
C ARG A 81 19.61 -9.81 13.11
N THR A 82 19.17 -11.06 13.03
CA THR A 82 19.71 -12.06 12.11
C THR A 82 18.60 -12.71 11.29
N TRP A 83 18.95 -13.15 10.09
CA TRP A 83 18.01 -13.75 9.15
C TRP A 83 18.53 -15.09 8.65
N SER A 84 17.62 -16.05 8.46
CA SER A 84 17.91 -17.31 7.80
C SER A 84 18.43 -17.08 6.38
N ARG A 85 19.08 -18.10 5.80
CA ARG A 85 19.35 -18.13 4.37
C ARG A 85 18.03 -17.93 3.59
N PRO A 86 18.03 -17.12 2.51
CA PRO A 86 16.83 -16.94 1.71
C PRO A 86 16.40 -18.23 1.01
N THR A 87 15.12 -18.55 1.12
CA THR A 87 14.45 -19.59 0.32
C THR A 87 13.81 -18.93 -0.90
N ARG A 88 14.07 -19.47 -2.09
CA ARG A 88 13.53 -18.93 -3.35
C ARG A 88 12.10 -19.40 -3.57
N HIS A 89 11.20 -18.48 -3.90
CA HIS A 89 9.80 -18.76 -4.26
C HIS A 89 9.52 -18.26 -5.68
N LYS A 90 9.04 -19.17 -6.55
CA LYS A 90 8.67 -18.82 -7.92
C LYS A 90 7.43 -17.93 -7.94
N THR A 91 7.51 -16.84 -8.68
CA THR A 91 6.41 -15.88 -8.88
C THR A 91 5.94 -15.80 -10.32
N ALA A 92 6.60 -16.53 -11.23
CA ALA A 92 6.26 -16.62 -12.64
C ALA A 92 6.38 -18.07 -13.14
N GLU A 93 5.41 -18.52 -13.94
CA GLU A 93 5.39 -19.83 -14.58
C GLU A 93 4.70 -19.72 -15.94
N ARG A 94 5.38 -20.12 -17.03
CA ARG A 94 4.80 -20.13 -18.38
C ARG A 94 3.82 -21.29 -18.50
N ARG A 95 2.64 -21.01 -19.02
CA ARG A 95 1.55 -21.96 -19.27
C ARG A 95 1.01 -21.81 -20.70
N PRO A 96 0.25 -22.78 -21.23
CA PRO A 96 -0.37 -22.66 -22.56
C PRO A 96 -1.22 -21.39 -22.74
N GLU A 97 -1.91 -20.97 -21.68
CA GLU A 97 -2.85 -19.84 -21.67
C GLU A 97 -2.22 -18.49 -21.30
N GLY A 98 -0.91 -18.46 -20.98
CA GLY A 98 -0.19 -17.23 -20.65
C GLY A 98 0.90 -17.41 -19.58
N MET A 99 1.31 -16.32 -18.94
CA MET A 99 2.21 -16.34 -17.80
C MET A 99 1.43 -16.32 -16.49
N LEU A 100 1.47 -17.40 -15.71
CA LEU A 100 1.02 -17.34 -14.32
C LEU A 100 1.94 -16.39 -13.57
N ARG A 101 1.35 -15.43 -12.87
CA ARG A 101 2.06 -14.52 -11.97
C ARG A 101 1.51 -14.63 -10.55
N ARG A 102 2.38 -14.49 -9.56
CA ARG A 102 2.05 -14.48 -8.12
C ARG A 102 2.75 -13.33 -7.43
N HIS A 103 2.02 -12.45 -6.75
CA HIS A 103 2.61 -11.36 -5.99
C HIS A 103 2.29 -11.54 -4.50
N PRO A 104 3.28 -11.88 -3.65
CA PRO A 104 3.14 -11.76 -2.20
C PRO A 104 2.74 -10.33 -1.83
N ARG A 105 1.77 -10.15 -0.93
CA ARG A 105 1.27 -8.83 -0.56
C ARG A 105 1.43 -8.55 0.91
N THR A 106 0.76 -9.32 1.78
CA THR A 106 0.75 -9.02 3.22
C THR A 106 0.61 -10.29 4.03
N GLY A 107 0.81 -10.19 5.34
CA GLY A 107 0.61 -11.28 6.27
C GLY A 107 0.05 -10.78 7.58
N ILE A 108 -0.68 -11.66 8.27
CA ILE A 108 -1.23 -11.36 9.59
C ILE A 108 -1.13 -12.59 10.49
N ASN A 109 -0.79 -12.35 11.74
CA ASN A 109 -0.97 -13.33 12.80
C ASN A 109 -2.42 -13.23 13.30
N GLU A 110 -3.17 -14.34 13.23
CA GLU A 110 -4.50 -14.41 13.84
C GLU A 110 -4.36 -14.91 15.28
N PRO A 111 -4.70 -14.11 16.30
CA PRO A 111 -4.35 -14.38 17.69
C PRO A 111 -5.14 -15.54 18.31
N THR A 112 -6.35 -15.83 17.82
CA THR A 112 -7.22 -16.88 18.39
C THR A 112 -6.69 -18.27 18.07
N THR A 113 -6.28 -18.49 16.83
CA THR A 113 -5.71 -19.75 16.35
C THR A 113 -4.18 -19.80 16.48
N GLY A 114 -3.53 -18.65 16.69
CA GLY A 114 -2.08 -18.51 16.70
C GLY A 114 -1.42 -18.66 15.33
N LYS A 115 -2.21 -18.78 14.26
CA LYS A 115 -1.71 -19.04 12.91
C LYS A 115 -1.24 -17.77 12.23
N PHE A 116 -0.19 -17.90 11.41
CA PHE A 116 0.18 -16.87 10.46
C PHE A 116 -0.51 -17.15 9.12
N ILE A 117 -1.18 -16.13 8.59
CA ILE A 117 -1.88 -16.18 7.31
C ILE A 117 -1.16 -15.21 6.38
N GLU A 118 -0.66 -15.72 5.26
CA GLU A 118 -0.06 -14.91 4.21
C GLU A 118 -1.06 -14.71 3.08
N PHE A 119 -1.21 -13.49 2.59
CA PHE A 119 -2.05 -13.13 1.45
C PHE A 119 -1.21 -12.74 0.25
N PHE A 120 -1.62 -13.24 -0.92
CA PHE A 120 -0.98 -12.97 -2.20
C PHE A 120 -2.02 -12.89 -3.30
N VAL A 121 -1.66 -12.25 -4.41
CA VAL A 121 -2.52 -12.18 -5.61
C VAL A 121 -1.94 -13.07 -6.69
N GLN A 122 -2.82 -13.70 -7.46
CA GLN A 122 -2.43 -14.62 -8.53
C GLN A 122 -3.39 -14.50 -9.72
N GLY A 123 -2.85 -14.68 -10.92
CA GLY A 123 -3.58 -14.65 -12.18
C GLY A 123 -2.69 -15.13 -13.33
N VAL A 124 -3.30 -15.63 -14.40
CA VAL A 124 -2.58 -15.97 -15.64
C VAL A 124 -2.77 -14.85 -16.65
N LEU A 125 -1.67 -14.19 -17.03
CA LEU A 125 -1.64 -13.05 -17.93
C LEU A 125 -1.36 -13.54 -19.37
N PRO A 126 -2.31 -13.48 -20.32
CA PRO A 126 -2.16 -14.03 -21.66
C PRO A 126 -0.89 -13.59 -22.41
N THR A 127 -0.54 -12.31 -22.30
CA THR A 127 0.62 -11.73 -22.98
C THR A 127 1.73 -11.33 -22.01
N ASP A 128 1.56 -11.64 -20.71
CA ASP A 128 2.45 -11.23 -19.62
C ASP A 128 2.52 -9.69 -19.43
N ASP A 129 1.52 -8.98 -19.95
CA ASP A 129 1.31 -7.55 -19.70
C ASP A 129 0.70 -7.33 -18.30
N PRO A 130 1.32 -6.55 -17.41
CA PRO A 130 0.82 -6.35 -16.05
C PRO A 130 -0.63 -5.82 -15.97
N LEU A 131 -1.08 -5.02 -16.94
CA LEU A 131 -2.44 -4.47 -16.97
C LEU A 131 -3.50 -5.53 -17.27
N GLU A 132 -3.16 -6.68 -17.84
CA GLU A 132 -4.08 -7.82 -17.93
C GLU A 132 -4.54 -8.27 -16.55
N GLY A 133 -3.74 -8.02 -15.52
CA GLY A 133 -4.07 -8.25 -14.12
C GLY A 133 -5.35 -7.53 -13.67
N MET A 134 -5.68 -6.38 -14.25
CA MET A 134 -6.93 -5.65 -13.98
C MET A 134 -8.19 -6.42 -14.39
N ARG A 135 -8.02 -7.58 -15.05
CA ARG A 135 -9.13 -8.47 -15.42
C ARG A 135 -8.95 -9.88 -14.88
N ARG A 136 -7.87 -10.16 -14.13
CA ARG A 136 -7.43 -11.55 -13.87
C ARG A 136 -6.90 -11.81 -12.47
N TRP A 137 -6.51 -10.77 -11.73
CA TRP A 137 -6.05 -10.98 -10.36
C TRP A 137 -7.19 -11.51 -9.48
N ASN A 138 -6.83 -12.51 -8.70
CA ASN A 138 -7.62 -13.06 -7.62
C ASN A 138 -6.78 -13.12 -6.35
N ILE A 139 -7.44 -13.10 -5.20
CA ILE A 139 -6.78 -13.18 -3.89
C ILE A 139 -6.67 -14.63 -3.45
N PHE A 140 -5.48 -14.99 -2.98
CA PHE A 140 -5.19 -16.28 -2.36
C PHE A 140 -4.57 -16.05 -1.00
N TYR A 141 -4.71 -17.06 -0.13
CA TYR A 141 -4.09 -17.07 1.17
C TYR A 141 -3.39 -18.39 1.44
N ARG A 142 -2.30 -18.34 2.21
CA ARG A 142 -1.53 -19.49 2.67
C ARG A 142 -1.57 -19.57 4.18
N VAL A 143 -1.89 -20.75 4.70
CA VAL A 143 -1.87 -21.06 6.13
C VAL A 143 -1.53 -22.53 6.33
N ASP A 144 -0.67 -22.85 7.30
CA ASP A 144 -0.16 -24.21 7.56
C ASP A 144 0.41 -24.90 6.30
N GLY A 145 1.07 -24.11 5.43
CA GLY A 145 1.65 -24.58 4.17
C GLY A 145 0.64 -24.90 3.06
N LYS A 146 -0.67 -24.70 3.29
CA LYS A 146 -1.74 -24.93 2.31
C LYS A 146 -2.20 -23.62 1.71
N GLU A 147 -2.51 -23.63 0.41
CA GLU A 147 -2.98 -22.47 -0.33
C GLU A 147 -4.47 -22.60 -0.67
N TYR A 148 -5.17 -21.48 -0.59
CA TYR A 148 -6.60 -21.40 -0.86
C TYR A 148 -6.90 -20.09 -1.61
N GLN A 149 -7.85 -20.12 -2.55
CA GLN A 149 -8.43 -18.89 -3.10
C GLN A 149 -9.43 -18.31 -2.07
N ALA A 150 -9.43 -16.98 -1.92
CA ALA A 150 -10.49 -16.31 -1.19
C ALA A 150 -11.76 -16.31 -2.06
N ILE A 151 -12.80 -17.01 -1.60
CA ILE A 151 -14.08 -17.18 -2.31
C ILE A 151 -15.17 -16.95 -1.27
N GLN A 152 -16.11 -16.06 -1.59
CA GLN A 152 -17.29 -15.79 -0.78
C GLN A 152 -18.18 -17.03 -0.65
N HIS A 153 -18.82 -17.19 0.50
CA HIS A 153 -19.83 -18.23 0.68
C HIS A 153 -21.07 -17.96 -0.21
N GLY A 154 -21.62 -19.01 -0.80
CA GLY A 154 -22.76 -18.95 -1.73
C GLY A 154 -22.59 -19.99 -2.83
N GLN A 155 -23.69 -20.50 -3.37
CA GLN A 155 -23.62 -21.52 -4.43
C GLN A 155 -23.22 -20.94 -5.79
N GLU A 156 -23.39 -19.63 -5.95
CA GLU A 156 -23.04 -18.86 -7.14
C GLU A 156 -21.54 -18.51 -7.21
N PHE A 157 -20.82 -18.57 -6.09
CA PHE A 157 -19.42 -18.18 -6.04
C PHE A 157 -18.48 -19.37 -6.22
N GLY A 158 -17.40 -19.14 -6.97
CA GLY A 158 -16.41 -20.14 -7.31
C GLY A 158 -15.11 -19.51 -7.82
N PRO A 159 -14.14 -20.31 -8.30
CA PRO A 159 -12.84 -19.80 -8.73
C PRO A 159 -12.88 -18.69 -9.79
N ASP A 160 -13.85 -18.74 -10.70
CA ASP A 160 -14.02 -17.74 -11.78
C ASP A 160 -14.97 -16.60 -11.42
N HIS A 161 -15.70 -16.72 -10.31
CA HIS A 161 -16.59 -15.70 -9.76
C HIS A 161 -16.49 -15.70 -8.23
N PRO A 162 -15.38 -15.23 -7.64
CA PRO A 162 -15.11 -15.42 -6.21
C PRO A 162 -15.89 -14.47 -5.30
N PHE A 163 -16.36 -13.34 -5.82
CA PHE A 163 -17.05 -12.29 -5.09
C PHE A 163 -18.07 -11.59 -6.00
N PRO A 164 -19.10 -10.92 -5.44
CA PRO A 164 -20.04 -10.11 -6.20
C PRO A 164 -19.35 -9.14 -7.17
N GLY A 165 -19.75 -9.15 -8.45
CA GLY A 165 -19.18 -8.30 -9.51
C GLY A 165 -17.76 -8.67 -9.99
N VAL A 166 -17.13 -9.69 -9.41
CA VAL A 166 -15.77 -10.13 -9.79
C VAL A 166 -15.86 -11.34 -10.70
N HIS A 167 -15.40 -11.23 -11.95
CA HIS A 167 -15.40 -12.32 -12.91
C HIS A 167 -14.03 -12.45 -13.55
N ALA A 168 -13.39 -13.62 -13.39
CA ALA A 168 -12.09 -13.89 -13.98
C ALA A 168 -12.12 -13.67 -15.51
N GLY A 169 -11.10 -12.98 -16.03
CA GLY A 169 -11.00 -12.57 -17.43
C GLY A 169 -11.68 -11.24 -17.76
N ARG A 170 -12.55 -10.70 -16.89
CA ARG A 170 -13.27 -9.43 -17.12
C ARG A 170 -13.01 -8.36 -16.07
N SER A 171 -12.98 -8.76 -14.80
CA SER A 171 -12.63 -7.92 -13.65
C SER A 171 -11.66 -8.66 -12.73
N MET A 172 -11.26 -8.00 -11.65
CA MET A 172 -10.30 -8.54 -10.69
C MET A 172 -10.75 -8.27 -9.27
N VAL A 173 -10.16 -9.02 -8.35
CA VAL A 173 -10.09 -8.69 -6.93
C VAL A 173 -8.63 -8.84 -6.51
N MET A 174 -8.07 -7.77 -5.94
CA MET A 174 -6.68 -7.79 -5.50
C MET A 174 -6.49 -6.98 -4.23
N LEU A 175 -5.46 -7.29 -3.46
CA LEU A 175 -4.92 -6.35 -2.49
C LEU A 175 -4.15 -5.28 -3.26
N GLY A 176 -4.19 -4.03 -2.80
CA GLY A 176 -3.46 -2.92 -3.40
C GLY A 176 -1.95 -3.14 -3.43
N ASP A 177 -1.27 -2.69 -2.38
CA ASP A 177 0.16 -2.93 -2.16
C ASP A 177 0.41 -3.55 -0.78
N VAL A 178 1.68 -3.74 -0.40
CA VAL A 178 2.07 -4.31 0.91
C VAL A 178 1.56 -3.50 2.12
N SER A 179 1.14 -2.25 1.90
CA SER A 179 0.54 -1.36 2.90
C SER A 179 -0.94 -1.66 3.20
N SER A 180 -1.62 -2.44 2.34
CA SER A 180 -2.99 -2.91 2.55
C SER A 180 -3.00 -4.08 3.54
N VAL A 181 -2.66 -3.77 4.80
CA VAL A 181 -2.55 -4.74 5.89
C VAL A 181 -3.94 -5.09 6.44
N PRO A 182 -4.23 -6.37 6.77
CA PRO A 182 -5.52 -6.74 7.33
C PRO A 182 -5.70 -6.20 8.76
N LEU A 183 -6.95 -5.97 9.17
CA LEU A 183 -7.33 -5.59 10.54
C LEU A 183 -8.11 -6.73 11.19
N ILE A 184 -7.79 -7.09 12.43
CA ILE A 184 -8.57 -8.08 13.20
C ILE A 184 -9.43 -7.34 14.21
N LEU A 185 -10.74 -7.51 14.10
CA LEU A 185 -11.70 -6.95 15.06
C LEU A 185 -11.70 -7.77 16.36
N LYS A 186 -12.18 -7.15 17.45
CA LYS A 186 -12.31 -7.81 18.77
C LYS A 186 -13.10 -9.12 18.73
N ASN A 187 -14.04 -9.26 17.79
CA ASN A 187 -14.85 -10.48 17.62
C ASN A 187 -14.15 -11.55 16.76
N GLY A 188 -12.87 -11.38 16.43
CA GLY A 188 -12.07 -12.32 15.64
C GLY A 188 -12.29 -12.24 14.12
N THR A 189 -13.15 -11.33 13.63
CA THR A 189 -13.27 -11.11 12.17
C THR A 189 -12.00 -10.48 11.63
N ILE A 190 -11.45 -11.07 10.57
CA ILE A 190 -10.38 -10.49 9.76
C ILE A 190 -11.02 -9.60 8.70
N LEU A 191 -10.63 -8.33 8.63
CA LEU A 191 -10.96 -7.41 7.55
C LEU A 191 -9.76 -7.30 6.63
N LEU A 192 -9.92 -7.81 5.40
CA LEU A 192 -8.90 -7.74 4.37
C LEU A 192 -9.25 -6.61 3.38
N PRO A 193 -8.50 -5.49 3.39
CA PRO A 193 -8.70 -4.42 2.42
C PRO A 193 -8.29 -4.88 1.02
N ALA A 194 -9.17 -4.68 0.05
CA ALA A 194 -9.00 -5.07 -1.34
C ALA A 194 -9.60 -4.01 -2.29
N ILE A 195 -9.39 -4.21 -3.58
CA ILE A 195 -9.96 -3.41 -4.65
C ILE A 195 -10.51 -4.34 -5.73
N THR A 196 -11.48 -3.84 -6.50
CA THR A 196 -12.03 -4.52 -7.67
C THR A 196 -12.01 -3.60 -8.88
N THR A 197 -11.95 -4.20 -10.07
CA THR A 197 -12.21 -3.48 -11.31
C THR A 197 -13.72 -3.50 -11.57
N PRO A 198 -14.43 -2.36 -11.46
CA PRO A 198 -15.86 -2.32 -11.75
C PRO A 198 -16.12 -2.61 -13.24
N LEU A 199 -17.30 -3.14 -13.53
CA LEU A 199 -17.75 -3.45 -14.89
C LEU A 199 -18.92 -2.55 -15.30
N THR A 200 -19.01 -2.24 -16.59
CA THR A 200 -20.21 -1.69 -17.23
C THR A 200 -21.31 -2.78 -17.29
N PRO A 201 -22.59 -2.42 -17.56
CA PRO A 201 -23.65 -3.40 -17.76
C PRO A 201 -23.34 -4.45 -18.85
N GLU A 202 -22.53 -4.09 -19.85
CA GLU A 202 -22.09 -4.98 -20.93
C GLU A 202 -20.92 -5.89 -20.52
N GLY A 203 -20.47 -5.81 -19.26
CA GLY A 203 -19.39 -6.64 -18.72
C GLY A 203 -17.98 -6.21 -19.13
N LYS A 204 -17.80 -4.95 -19.57
CA LYS A 204 -16.48 -4.37 -19.89
C LYS A 204 -15.91 -3.62 -18.69
N PRO A 205 -14.58 -3.51 -18.52
CA PRO A 205 -14.01 -2.65 -17.47
C PRO A 205 -14.54 -1.22 -17.55
N TYR A 206 -15.06 -0.72 -16.44
CA TYR A 206 -15.51 0.66 -16.30
C TYR A 206 -14.31 1.56 -16.01
N ASN A 207 -14.05 2.53 -16.90
CA ASN A 207 -12.99 3.54 -16.74
C ASN A 207 -13.45 4.87 -17.37
N PRO A 208 -14.31 5.64 -16.70
CA PRO A 208 -14.98 6.82 -17.26
C PRO A 208 -14.04 8.01 -17.53
N THR A 209 -12.87 8.01 -16.91
CA THR A 209 -11.91 9.12 -16.89
C THR A 209 -10.75 8.90 -17.86
N GLY A 210 -10.60 7.69 -18.40
CA GLY A 210 -9.44 7.30 -19.21
C GLY A 210 -8.12 7.30 -18.43
N GLY A 211 -8.17 7.31 -17.10
CA GLY A 211 -6.99 7.18 -16.24
C GLY A 211 -6.30 5.83 -16.42
N TYR A 212 -5.07 5.68 -15.93
CA TYR A 212 -4.28 4.46 -16.10
C TYR A 212 -5.02 3.18 -15.67
N THR A 213 -5.78 3.24 -14.56
CA THR A 213 -6.72 2.19 -14.10
C THR A 213 -7.94 2.86 -13.47
N TYR A 214 -9.01 2.10 -13.20
CA TYR A 214 -10.13 2.57 -12.38
C TYR A 214 -10.61 1.43 -11.48
N THR A 215 -10.70 1.68 -10.18
CA THR A 215 -11.07 0.65 -9.18
C THR A 215 -12.04 1.18 -8.14
N ASP A 216 -12.80 0.26 -7.56
CA ASP A 216 -13.56 0.49 -6.33
C ASP A 216 -12.87 -0.26 -5.18
N ALA A 217 -12.84 0.34 -3.99
CA ALA A 217 -12.36 -0.36 -2.80
C ALA A 217 -13.44 -1.29 -2.23
N ILE A 218 -13.02 -2.40 -1.62
CA ILE A 218 -13.91 -3.37 -0.97
C ILE A 218 -13.22 -3.97 0.25
N ILE A 219 -13.99 -4.31 1.27
CA ILE A 219 -13.49 -5.03 2.44
C ILE A 219 -13.98 -6.46 2.39
N LEU A 220 -13.06 -7.41 2.51
CA LEU A 220 -13.40 -8.83 2.61
C LEU A 220 -13.34 -9.25 4.08
N HIS A 221 -14.47 -9.70 4.61
CA HIS A 221 -14.62 -10.22 5.96
C HIS A 221 -14.32 -11.71 5.95
N ALA A 222 -13.38 -12.14 6.78
CA ALA A 222 -13.01 -13.53 6.96
C ALA A 222 -13.23 -13.98 8.41
N ARG A 223 -13.77 -15.19 8.57
CA ARG A 223 -13.82 -15.90 9.87
C ARG A 223 -13.41 -17.36 9.68
N TRP A 224 -12.84 -17.93 10.72
CA TRP A 224 -12.51 -19.36 10.72
C TRP A 224 -13.78 -20.22 10.70
N GLN A 225 -13.83 -21.17 9.78
CA GLN A 225 -14.84 -22.20 9.68
C GLN A 225 -14.19 -23.48 9.17
N ASN A 226 -14.30 -24.58 9.92
CA ASN A 226 -13.77 -25.90 9.56
C ASN A 226 -12.28 -25.89 9.12
N GLY A 227 -11.45 -25.12 9.83
CA GLY A 227 -10.01 -25.03 9.56
C GLY A 227 -9.62 -24.19 8.33
N ARG A 228 -10.55 -23.45 7.74
CA ARG A 228 -10.34 -22.49 6.63
C ARG A 228 -11.00 -21.15 6.93
N LEU A 229 -10.69 -20.13 6.14
CA LEU A 229 -11.40 -18.86 6.20
C LEU A 229 -12.64 -18.91 5.29
N ALA A 230 -13.80 -18.61 5.87
CA ALA A 230 -15.04 -18.33 5.16
C ALA A 230 -15.15 -16.83 4.92
N TRP A 231 -15.55 -16.44 3.70
CA TRP A 231 -15.49 -15.05 3.24
C TRP A 231 -16.87 -14.46 2.94
N THR A 232 -16.97 -13.15 3.15
CA THR A 232 -18.08 -12.28 2.71
C THR A 232 -17.49 -10.92 2.34
N SER A 233 -17.98 -10.25 1.31
CA SER A 233 -17.54 -8.89 0.97
C SER A 233 -18.49 -7.81 1.50
N SER A 234 -17.96 -6.63 1.75
CA SER A 234 -18.71 -5.39 1.94
C SER A 234 -19.39 -4.92 0.64
N GLY A 235 -20.19 -3.87 0.73
CA GLY A 235 -20.51 -3.06 -0.46
C GLY A 235 -19.25 -2.35 -0.99
N PRO A 236 -19.19 -2.02 -2.29
CA PRO A 236 -18.07 -1.29 -2.87
C PRO A 236 -18.03 0.16 -2.39
N VAL A 237 -16.83 0.66 -2.11
CA VAL A 237 -16.56 2.06 -1.81
C VAL A 237 -16.09 2.74 -3.10
N LYS A 238 -17.00 3.50 -3.70
CA LYS A 238 -16.81 4.13 -5.01
C LYS A 238 -16.26 5.54 -4.85
N GLY A 239 -15.36 5.91 -5.76
CA GLY A 239 -14.95 7.30 -5.93
C GLY A 239 -15.84 8.05 -6.92
N ASP A 240 -15.97 9.37 -6.74
CA ASP A 240 -16.55 10.25 -7.75
C ASP A 240 -15.54 10.44 -8.91
N PRO A 241 -15.87 10.00 -10.15
CA PRO A 241 -14.98 10.15 -11.31
C PRO A 241 -14.63 11.62 -11.63
N ALA A 242 -15.48 12.57 -11.24
CA ALA A 242 -15.21 14.00 -11.43
C ALA A 242 -14.11 14.53 -10.51
N ARG A 243 -13.76 13.78 -9.45
CA ARG A 243 -12.82 14.20 -8.41
C ARG A 243 -11.62 13.26 -8.24
N SER A 244 -11.75 12.00 -8.62
CA SER A 244 -10.65 11.03 -8.67
C SER A 244 -10.67 10.25 -9.98
N THR A 245 -9.62 10.41 -10.78
CA THR A 245 -9.53 9.85 -12.13
C THR A 245 -9.22 8.37 -12.18
N ARG A 246 -9.01 7.71 -11.04
CA ARG A 246 -8.76 6.26 -10.97
C ARG A 246 -9.68 5.56 -9.95
N GLY A 247 -10.76 6.22 -9.54
CA GLY A 247 -11.66 5.72 -8.51
C GLY A 247 -11.02 5.76 -7.13
N MET A 248 -11.18 4.68 -6.36
CA MET A 248 -10.61 4.50 -5.03
C MET A 248 -9.75 3.23 -4.99
N ASP A 249 -8.55 3.37 -4.47
CA ASP A 249 -7.50 2.36 -4.59
C ASP A 249 -6.72 2.18 -3.28
N GLU A 250 -5.96 1.09 -3.18
CA GLU A 250 -5.02 0.73 -2.10
C GLU A 250 -5.45 1.13 -0.67
N PRO A 251 -6.59 0.59 -0.17
CA PRO A 251 -7.11 0.93 1.15
C PRO A 251 -6.17 0.50 2.30
N THR A 252 -6.16 1.29 3.36
CA THR A 252 -5.62 0.95 4.69
C THR A 252 -6.64 1.25 5.77
N LEU A 253 -6.66 0.45 6.86
CA LEU A 253 -7.74 0.43 7.84
C LEU A 253 -7.23 0.65 9.27
N ALA A 254 -8.06 1.27 10.10
CA ALA A 254 -7.91 1.28 11.56
C ALA A 254 -9.27 1.34 12.25
N GLN A 255 -9.31 0.98 13.53
CA GLN A 255 -10.46 1.22 14.40
C GLN A 255 -10.19 2.45 15.27
N LEU A 256 -11.13 3.37 15.32
CA LEU A 256 -11.11 4.57 16.17
C LEU A 256 -11.59 4.25 17.60
N HIS A 257 -11.40 5.21 18.52
CA HIS A 257 -11.75 5.04 19.93
C HIS A 257 -13.24 4.76 20.17
N ASP A 258 -14.12 5.34 19.36
CA ASP A 258 -15.57 5.14 19.43
C ASP A 258 -16.03 3.84 18.74
N GLY A 259 -15.09 3.01 18.26
CA GLY A 259 -15.37 1.74 17.62
C GLY A 259 -15.64 1.84 16.12
N ARG A 260 -15.80 3.04 15.55
CA ARG A 260 -15.89 3.23 14.10
C ARG A 260 -14.64 2.72 13.41
N LEU A 261 -14.81 2.19 12.21
CA LEU A 261 -13.70 1.88 11.33
C LEU A 261 -13.42 3.10 10.45
N MET A 262 -12.14 3.39 10.27
CA MET A 262 -11.63 4.41 9.38
C MET A 262 -10.87 3.74 8.24
N MET A 263 -11.07 4.24 7.03
CA MET A 263 -10.32 3.81 5.85
C MET A 263 -9.69 5.01 5.18
N ILE A 264 -8.39 4.91 4.88
CA ILE A 264 -7.69 5.84 4.01
C ILE A 264 -7.47 5.19 2.65
N LEU A 265 -7.75 5.96 1.61
CA LEU A 265 -7.81 5.54 0.21
C LEU A 265 -6.85 6.36 -0.64
N ARG A 266 -6.25 5.69 -1.62
CA ARG A 266 -5.54 6.32 -2.73
C ARG A 266 -6.55 6.85 -3.74
N GLY A 267 -6.48 8.14 -4.02
CA GLY A 267 -7.10 8.75 -5.19
C GLY A 267 -6.06 9.10 -6.26
N SER A 268 -6.52 9.64 -7.38
CA SER A 268 -5.66 10.05 -8.48
C SER A 268 -6.23 11.25 -9.23
N ASN A 269 -5.35 12.09 -9.77
CA ASN A 269 -5.69 13.10 -10.78
C ASN A 269 -4.96 12.86 -12.11
N ASP A 270 -4.46 11.64 -12.35
CA ASP A 270 -3.93 11.20 -13.64
C ASP A 270 -4.88 11.59 -14.79
N ARG A 271 -4.33 12.03 -15.93
CA ARG A 271 -5.07 12.61 -17.07
C ARG A 271 -5.87 13.90 -16.80
N ASN A 272 -6.03 14.34 -15.55
CA ASN A 272 -6.64 15.63 -15.21
C ASN A 272 -5.92 16.31 -14.02
N PRO A 273 -4.68 16.78 -14.21
CA PRO A 273 -3.86 17.36 -13.13
C PRO A 273 -4.38 18.71 -12.60
N ALA A 274 -5.43 19.27 -13.20
CA ALA A 274 -6.13 20.43 -12.65
C ALA A 274 -6.94 20.05 -11.38
N LEU A 275 -7.35 18.79 -11.26
CA LEU A 275 -7.95 18.29 -10.02
C LEU A 275 -6.90 18.23 -8.91
N PRO A 276 -7.28 18.55 -7.67
CA PRO A 276 -6.37 18.38 -6.55
C PRO A 276 -6.15 16.89 -6.24
N ALA A 277 -4.88 16.50 -6.07
CA ALA A 277 -4.47 15.16 -5.69
C ALA A 277 -4.52 15.00 -4.17
N TYR A 278 -5.46 14.21 -3.67
CA TYR A 278 -5.67 14.01 -2.24
C TYR A 278 -5.55 12.54 -1.83
N LYS A 279 -5.29 12.33 -0.54
CA LYS A 279 -5.77 11.13 0.15
C LYS A 279 -7.25 11.28 0.46
N TRP A 280 -7.95 10.17 0.51
CA TRP A 280 -9.38 10.14 0.76
C TRP A 280 -9.67 9.36 2.04
N VAL A 281 -10.69 9.77 2.79
CA VAL A 281 -11.13 9.12 4.02
C VAL A 281 -12.61 8.74 3.92
N CYS A 282 -12.96 7.58 4.46
CA CYS A 282 -14.33 7.20 4.75
C CYS A 282 -14.42 6.41 6.06
N PHE A 283 -15.63 6.28 6.59
CA PHE A 283 -15.90 5.65 7.88
C PHE A 283 -17.00 4.62 7.80
N SER A 284 -16.94 3.61 8.66
CA SER A 284 -17.98 2.60 8.86
C SER A 284 -18.34 2.47 10.33
N THR A 285 -19.63 2.31 10.62
CA THR A 285 -20.17 2.11 11.97
C THR A 285 -20.74 0.71 12.18
N ASP A 286 -20.65 -0.17 11.17
CA ASP A 286 -21.31 -1.47 11.14
C ASP A 286 -20.33 -2.65 10.95
N GLY A 287 -19.07 -2.45 11.35
CA GLY A 287 -18.03 -3.47 11.20
C GLY A 287 -17.48 -3.58 9.78
N GLY A 288 -17.67 -2.56 8.95
CA GLY A 288 -17.02 -2.45 7.63
C GLY A 288 -17.85 -2.96 6.47
N PHE A 289 -19.16 -3.21 6.67
CA PHE A 289 -20.05 -3.65 5.58
C PHE A 289 -20.52 -2.48 4.72
N HIS A 290 -20.79 -1.33 5.33
CA HIS A 290 -21.13 -0.09 4.65
C HIS A 290 -20.20 1.04 5.09
N TRP A 291 -19.90 1.95 4.15
CA TRP A 291 -18.97 3.04 4.34
C TRP A 291 -19.59 4.36 3.88
N SER A 292 -19.22 5.44 4.56
CA SER A 292 -19.55 6.79 4.10
C SER A 292 -18.91 7.08 2.73
N GLU A 293 -19.46 8.06 2.01
CA GLU A 293 -18.82 8.57 0.80
C GLU A 293 -17.36 9.00 1.09
N PRO A 294 -16.38 8.63 0.24
CA PRO A 294 -15.01 9.13 0.35
C PRO A 294 -14.94 10.65 0.26
N LYS A 295 -14.22 11.27 1.20
CA LYS A 295 -13.96 12.72 1.21
C LYS A 295 -12.45 12.99 1.21
N PRO A 296 -11.97 14.14 0.67
CA PRO A 296 -10.59 14.56 0.85
C PRO A 296 -10.22 14.52 2.32
N TRP A 297 -9.11 13.87 2.64
CA TRP A 297 -8.60 13.79 3.99
C TRP A 297 -7.81 15.05 4.32
N THR A 298 -8.03 15.57 5.51
CA THR A 298 -7.51 16.88 5.94
C THR A 298 -6.73 16.76 7.24
N TYR A 299 -6.03 17.82 7.59
CA TYR A 299 -5.59 18.02 8.95
C TYR A 299 -6.78 18.30 9.89
N THR A 300 -6.57 18.21 11.20
CA THR A 300 -7.56 18.61 12.22
C THR A 300 -7.95 20.09 12.15
N SER A 301 -7.13 20.93 11.51
CA SER A 301 -7.47 22.33 11.20
C SER A 301 -8.50 22.48 10.06
N GLY A 302 -8.84 21.40 9.36
CA GLY A 302 -9.69 21.40 8.17
C GLY A 302 -8.96 21.68 6.85
N GLU A 303 -7.67 22.03 6.90
CA GLU A 303 -6.86 22.23 5.69
C GLU A 303 -6.56 20.88 5.00
N ALA A 304 -6.89 20.77 3.71
CA ALA A 304 -6.51 19.62 2.91
C ALA A 304 -5.02 19.67 2.54
N PHE A 305 -4.40 18.50 2.38
CA PHE A 305 -3.02 18.39 1.95
C PHE A 305 -2.91 17.58 0.67
N PHE A 306 -1.97 17.94 -0.19
CA PHE A 306 -1.75 17.20 -1.41
C PHE A 306 -1.02 15.89 -1.12
N SER A 307 -1.45 14.83 -1.79
CA SER A 307 -0.75 13.55 -1.82
C SER A 307 -0.77 13.00 -3.24
N PRO A 308 0.34 12.46 -3.75
CA PRO A 308 0.33 11.69 -4.98
C PRO A 308 -0.61 10.48 -4.88
N SER A 309 -1.00 9.95 -6.04
CA SER A 309 -1.61 8.62 -6.16
C SER A 309 -0.58 7.60 -5.73
N ALA A 310 -0.60 7.26 -4.45
CA ALA A 310 0.31 6.38 -3.74
C ALA A 310 -0.39 5.57 -2.66
N SER A 311 0.15 4.42 -2.32
CA SER A 311 -0.24 3.68 -1.13
C SER A 311 0.15 4.43 0.14
N SER A 312 -0.52 4.10 1.25
CA SER A 312 -0.19 4.56 2.59
C SER A 312 -0.61 3.52 3.62
N GLN A 313 -0.16 3.66 4.86
CA GLN A 313 -0.47 2.69 5.91
C GLN A 313 -0.89 3.38 7.22
N LEU A 314 -1.95 2.87 7.83
CA LEU A 314 -2.30 3.13 9.22
C LEU A 314 -1.62 2.08 10.13
N VAL A 315 -1.03 2.53 11.24
CA VAL A 315 -0.28 1.71 12.19
C VAL A 315 -0.76 2.02 13.61
N PRO A 316 -1.60 1.16 14.20
CA PRO A 316 -1.89 1.19 15.63
C PRO A 316 -0.61 0.93 16.42
N HIS A 317 -0.45 1.61 17.55
CA HIS A 317 0.75 1.52 18.37
C HIS A 317 0.41 1.21 19.83
N SER A 318 1.30 0.50 20.52
CA SER A 318 1.16 0.12 21.93
C SER A 318 1.05 1.28 22.92
N ASN A 319 1.38 2.52 22.49
CA ASN A 319 1.23 3.73 23.30
C ASN A 319 -0.21 4.28 23.27
N GLY A 320 -1.13 3.55 22.63
CA GLY A 320 -2.53 3.94 22.50
C GLY A 320 -2.81 4.93 21.38
N LYS A 321 -1.81 5.28 20.55
CA LYS A 321 -1.96 6.19 19.42
C LYS A 321 -2.09 5.44 18.10
N LEU A 322 -2.60 6.15 17.09
CA LEU A 322 -2.68 5.70 15.72
C LEU A 322 -1.79 6.58 14.85
N TYR A 323 -0.91 5.97 14.07
CA TYR A 323 -0.03 6.68 13.15
C TYR A 323 -0.40 6.39 11.70
N TRP A 324 -0.19 7.38 10.84
CA TRP A 324 -0.29 7.25 9.40
C TRP A 324 1.08 7.48 8.75
N LEU A 325 1.45 6.61 7.81
CA LEU A 325 2.64 6.74 7.00
C LEU A 325 2.28 6.92 5.54
N GLY A 326 2.76 7.99 4.91
CA GLY A 326 2.51 8.26 3.50
C GLY A 326 3.10 9.56 2.99
N HIS A 327 2.81 9.86 1.73
CA HIS A 327 3.35 11.03 1.04
C HIS A 327 2.49 12.26 1.27
N ILE A 328 3.14 13.39 1.58
CA ILE A 328 2.54 14.72 1.54
C ILE A 328 3.39 15.57 0.61
N SER A 329 2.74 16.21 -0.35
CA SER A 329 3.39 17.05 -1.35
C SER A 329 3.11 18.52 -1.04
N ALA A 330 4.15 19.36 -1.18
CA ALA A 330 4.00 20.81 -1.01
C ALA A 330 3.13 21.45 -2.10
N THR A 331 3.10 20.84 -3.29
CA THR A 331 2.29 21.29 -4.43
C THR A 331 1.35 20.20 -4.89
N ASN A 332 0.33 20.57 -5.67
CA ASN A 332 -0.58 19.60 -6.25
C ASN A 332 0.20 18.56 -7.09
N ALA A 333 0.04 17.28 -6.73
CA ALA A 333 0.71 16.19 -7.41
C ALA A 333 0.14 15.98 -8.82
N ARG A 334 0.87 15.26 -9.68
CA ARG A 334 0.43 14.85 -11.02
C ARG A 334 0.44 13.33 -11.11
N GLY A 335 -0.74 12.74 -11.00
CA GLY A 335 -0.91 11.30 -10.91
C GLY A 335 -0.10 10.73 -9.76
N ASN A 336 0.90 9.90 -10.09
CA ASN A 336 1.72 9.23 -9.09
C ASN A 336 2.86 10.10 -8.53
N ARG A 337 3.16 11.29 -9.08
CA ARG A 337 4.39 12.05 -8.75
C ARG A 337 4.11 13.42 -8.11
N PRO A 338 4.98 13.93 -7.22
CA PRO A 338 6.20 13.28 -6.71
C PRO A 338 5.89 12.15 -5.71
N ARG A 339 6.74 11.11 -5.61
CA ARG A 339 6.65 10.04 -4.59
C ARG A 339 7.63 10.28 -3.44
N TYR A 340 7.76 11.55 -3.05
CA TYR A 340 8.55 12.07 -1.95
C TYR A 340 8.00 13.47 -1.61
N PRO A 341 8.22 13.97 -0.38
CA PRO A 341 8.70 13.24 0.80
C PRO A 341 7.68 12.22 1.36
N VAL A 342 8.13 11.36 2.28
CA VAL A 342 7.29 10.47 3.09
C VAL A 342 7.32 10.94 4.55
N TYR A 343 6.15 10.94 5.20
CA TYR A 343 5.98 11.32 6.59
C TYR A 343 5.39 10.19 7.42
N VAL A 344 5.63 10.22 8.74
CA VAL A 344 4.70 9.67 9.73
C VAL A 344 3.98 10.84 10.43
N GLY A 345 2.70 10.66 10.76
CA GLY A 345 1.95 11.60 11.60
C GLY A 345 0.91 10.88 12.44
N GLU A 346 0.57 11.46 13.58
CA GLU A 346 -0.49 10.97 14.47
C GLU A 346 -1.87 11.30 13.90
N VAL A 347 -2.78 10.34 13.95
CA VAL A 347 -4.19 10.51 13.62
C VAL A 347 -4.94 10.81 14.92
N ASP A 348 -5.71 11.90 14.93
CA ASP A 348 -6.64 12.16 16.01
C ASP A 348 -7.74 11.09 16.02
N GLN A 349 -7.74 10.22 17.03
CA GLN A 349 -8.60 9.04 17.07
C GLN A 349 -10.07 9.36 17.39
N THR A 350 -10.41 10.63 17.68
CA THR A 350 -11.79 11.10 17.81
C THR A 350 -12.35 11.54 16.45
N SER A 351 -11.65 12.41 15.72
CA SER A 351 -12.11 12.90 14.41
C SER A 351 -11.75 11.99 13.24
N GLY A 352 -10.68 11.21 13.35
CA GLY A 352 -10.06 10.47 12.24
C GLY A 352 -9.27 11.38 11.29
N LEU A 353 -8.84 12.57 11.72
CA LEU A 353 -8.06 13.52 10.91
C LEU A 353 -6.59 13.54 11.31
N LEU A 354 -5.72 14.01 10.41
CA LEU A 354 -4.28 14.03 10.64
C LEU A 354 -3.85 15.23 11.51
N LEU A 355 -3.03 15.00 12.53
CA LEU A 355 -2.46 16.06 13.36
C LEU A 355 -1.23 16.67 12.69
N ARG A 356 -1.37 17.86 12.10
CA ARG A 356 -0.29 18.52 11.33
C ARG A 356 1.00 18.66 12.11
N ASP A 357 0.92 19.10 13.37
CA ASP A 357 2.10 19.40 14.20
C ASP A 357 2.82 18.14 14.70
N SER A 358 2.25 16.95 14.47
CA SER A 358 2.87 15.67 14.78
C SER A 358 3.75 15.11 13.66
N LEU A 359 3.74 15.74 12.48
CA LEU A 359 4.42 15.21 11.29
C LEU A 359 5.94 15.12 11.50
N ILE A 360 6.48 13.96 11.17
CA ILE A 360 7.91 13.65 11.14
C ILE A 360 8.25 13.25 9.71
N GLN A 361 9.16 13.98 9.06
CA GLN A 361 9.67 13.59 7.75
C GLN A 361 10.56 12.36 7.89
N ILE A 362 10.21 11.27 7.21
CA ILE A 362 10.96 10.02 7.23
C ILE A 362 12.10 10.06 6.22
N ASP A 363 11.79 10.44 4.98
CA ASP A 363 12.77 10.53 3.89
C ASP A 363 12.26 11.45 2.78
N ASP A 364 13.20 11.97 1.99
CA ASP A 364 12.95 12.84 0.85
C ASP A 364 14.04 12.65 -0.22
N ARG A 365 13.79 13.25 -1.39
CA ARG A 365 14.75 13.35 -2.48
C ARG A 365 15.94 14.22 -2.06
N GLN A 366 17.14 13.66 -2.22
CA GLN A 366 18.44 14.29 -2.01
C GLN A 366 18.93 14.93 -3.31
N PRO A 367 19.91 15.85 -3.26
CA PRO A 367 20.45 16.52 -4.45
C PRO A 367 20.93 15.57 -5.56
N ASP A 368 21.52 14.43 -5.17
CA ASP A 368 22.09 13.45 -6.10
C ASP A 368 21.09 12.39 -6.58
N ASP A 369 19.85 12.41 -6.07
CA ASP A 369 18.81 11.50 -6.56
C ASP A 369 18.19 12.01 -7.86
N ASP A 370 17.78 11.07 -8.70
CA ASP A 370 16.98 11.35 -9.89
C ASP A 370 15.64 12.03 -9.53
N GLU A 371 15.16 12.93 -10.40
CA GLU A 371 13.87 13.60 -10.23
C GLU A 371 12.68 12.63 -10.19
N ILE A 372 12.83 11.46 -10.84
CA ILE A 372 11.79 10.42 -10.87
C ILE A 372 11.83 9.45 -9.68
N LEU A 373 12.67 9.72 -8.66
CA LEU A 373 12.74 8.94 -7.43
C LEU A 373 11.35 8.60 -6.90
N MET A 374 11.17 7.34 -6.48
CA MET A 374 9.98 6.90 -5.76
C MET A 374 10.35 6.23 -4.44
N LEU A 375 9.88 6.84 -3.35
CA LEU A 375 9.82 6.19 -2.05
C LEU A 375 8.57 5.29 -2.04
N TYR A 376 8.78 3.98 -2.14
CA TYR A 376 7.76 3.01 -2.55
C TYR A 376 7.72 1.76 -1.67
N SER A 377 6.60 1.02 -1.72
CA SER A 377 6.38 -0.25 -1.00
C SER A 377 6.45 -0.08 0.53
N LEU A 378 5.56 0.76 1.09
CA LEU A 378 5.53 1.06 2.51
C LEU A 378 4.99 -0.14 3.30
N CYS A 379 5.85 -0.82 4.05
CA CYS A 379 5.46 -1.87 5.00
C CYS A 379 6.00 -1.56 6.39
N ALA A 380 5.13 -1.01 7.23
CA ALA A 380 5.42 -0.61 8.60
C ALA A 380 4.84 -1.60 9.63
N ARG A 381 5.58 -1.75 10.73
CA ARG A 381 5.15 -2.43 11.95
C ARG A 381 5.74 -1.73 13.17
N GLU A 382 5.07 -1.78 14.31
CA GLU A 382 5.73 -1.50 15.58
C GLU A 382 6.75 -2.61 15.89
N ASP A 383 7.88 -2.25 16.48
CA ASP A 383 8.85 -3.17 17.04
C ASP A 383 8.49 -3.55 18.49
N ARG A 384 8.45 -4.85 18.77
CA ARG A 384 8.00 -5.37 20.08
C ARG A 384 9.00 -5.15 21.21
N GLU A 385 10.25 -4.83 20.93
CA GLU A 385 11.28 -4.67 21.97
C GLU A 385 11.56 -3.20 22.30
N ASP A 386 11.61 -2.33 21.29
CA ASP A 386 11.97 -0.92 21.49
C ASP A 386 10.86 0.08 21.12
N HIS A 387 9.69 -0.41 20.69
CA HIS A 387 8.51 0.37 20.38
C HIS A 387 8.72 1.44 19.30
N ARG A 388 9.72 1.26 18.44
CA ARG A 388 9.86 2.09 17.23
C ARG A 388 8.95 1.57 16.14
N ILE A 389 8.52 2.45 15.25
CA ILE A 389 7.93 2.03 13.98
C ILE A 389 9.07 1.64 13.04
N ASN A 390 9.10 0.37 12.66
CA ASN A 390 9.99 -0.16 11.65
C ASN A 390 9.28 -0.15 10.29
N LEU A 391 9.75 0.68 9.38
CA LEU A 391 9.23 0.82 8.02
C LEU A 391 10.22 0.23 7.02
N HIS A 392 9.81 -0.81 6.30
CA HIS A 392 10.50 -1.20 5.07
C HIS A 392 9.98 -0.32 3.93
N MET A 393 10.91 0.26 3.17
CA MET A 393 10.59 1.13 2.03
C MET A 393 11.77 1.14 1.05
N SER A 394 11.45 1.09 -0.23
CA SER A 394 12.47 1.11 -1.30
C SER A 394 12.65 2.51 -1.86
N ARG A 395 13.90 2.86 -2.18
CA ARG A 395 14.25 4.04 -2.95
C ARG A 395 14.42 3.66 -4.42
N LEU A 396 13.31 3.60 -5.14
CA LEU A 396 13.27 3.19 -6.55
C LEU A 396 13.65 4.36 -7.47
N PHE A 397 14.49 4.10 -8.47
CA PHE A 397 15.07 5.13 -9.34
C PHE A 397 15.95 6.16 -8.62
N ALA A 398 16.54 5.78 -7.48
CA ALA A 398 17.55 6.61 -6.83
C ALA A 398 18.84 6.76 -7.67
N PHE A 399 19.07 5.84 -8.61
CA PHE A 399 20.22 5.86 -9.51
C PHE A 399 19.76 6.33 -10.90
N PRO A 400 20.48 7.28 -11.54
CA PRO A 400 20.11 7.78 -12.87
C PRO A 400 19.99 6.65 -13.89
N ASN A 401 18.97 6.72 -14.75
CA ASN A 401 18.75 5.85 -15.91
C ASN A 401 18.67 4.33 -15.64
N ALA A 402 18.47 3.90 -14.39
CA ALA A 402 18.45 2.48 -14.03
C ALA A 402 17.14 2.06 -13.38
N TRP A 403 16.53 0.98 -13.87
CA TRP A 403 15.50 0.25 -13.12
C TRP A 403 16.13 -0.43 -11.90
N ARG A 404 16.32 0.33 -10.82
CA ARG A 404 17.10 -0.07 -9.65
C ARG A 404 16.58 0.62 -8.39
N GLY A 405 16.60 -0.10 -7.28
CA GLY A 405 16.27 0.45 -5.98
C GLY A 405 16.64 -0.52 -4.86
N ASP A 406 17.29 0.00 -3.83
CA ASP A 406 17.58 -0.73 -2.61
C ASP A 406 16.35 -0.67 -1.68
N ALA A 407 16.09 -1.77 -0.97
CA ALA A 407 15.11 -1.79 0.11
C ALA A 407 15.81 -1.37 1.41
N LEU A 408 15.27 -0.35 2.05
CA LEU A 408 15.79 0.21 3.30
C LEU A 408 14.87 -0.16 4.47
N LEU A 409 15.45 -0.23 5.66
CA LEU A 409 14.72 -0.32 6.92
C LEU A 409 14.91 0.99 7.68
N TYR A 410 13.80 1.70 7.89
CA TYR A 410 13.72 2.89 8.72
C TYR A 410 13.24 2.51 10.12
N ARG A 411 13.87 3.06 11.16
CA ARG A 411 13.42 2.97 12.55
C ARG A 411 13.05 4.35 13.03
N ILE A 412 11.80 4.51 13.43
CA ILE A 412 11.16 5.80 13.69
C ILE A 412 10.70 5.83 15.14
N ARG A 413 11.18 6.81 15.91
CA ARG A 413 10.69 7.08 17.26
C ARG A 413 9.50 8.04 17.18
N VAL A 414 8.35 7.62 17.70
CA VAL A 414 7.08 8.37 17.67
C VAL A 414 6.57 8.74 19.06
#